data_AF-A0A7J5JB00-F1
#
_entry.id   AF-A0A7J5JB00-F1
#
_cell.length_a   1.000
_cell.length_b   1.000
_cell.length_c   1.000
_cell.angle_alpha   90.00
_cell.angle_beta   90.00
_cell.angle_gamma   90.00
#
_symmetry.space_group_name_H-M   'P 1'
#
loop_
_entity.id
_entity.type
_entity.pdbx_description
1 polymer ?
#
loop_
_entity_poly.entity_id
_entity_poly.type
_entity_poly.pdbx_seq_one_letter_code
_entity_poly.pdbx_strand_id
1 'polypeptide(L)' 'DFRDEYQGEYDDEEDFAYEIIEECYDLPEFTKTYFDYEKFARDLFMCDYWFDDGFVFRAA' A
#
# COMPACT_ATOMS: atom_id res chain seq x y z
N ASP A 1 -0.10 -15.06 13.10
CA ASP A 1 -0.14 -14.37 14.41
C ASP A 1 -0.34 -12.89 14.12
N PHE A 2 -0.93 -12.07 15.00
CA PHE A 2 -1.18 -10.64 14.69
C PHE A 2 0.09 -9.90 14.24
N ARG A 3 1.25 -10.34 14.73
CA ARG A 3 2.57 -9.82 14.32
C ARG A 3 2.98 -10.16 12.89
N ASP A 4 2.47 -11.25 12.33
CA ASP A 4 2.73 -11.64 10.94
C ASP A 4 1.88 -10.84 9.95
N GLU A 5 0.80 -10.21 10.43
CA GLU A 5 -0.10 -9.38 9.62
C GLU A 5 0.40 -7.94 9.50
N TYR A 6 1.21 -7.46 10.45
CA TYR A 6 1.75 -6.09 10.46
C TYR A 6 2.69 -5.84 9.28
N GLN A 7 2.44 -4.77 8.52
CA GLN A 7 3.25 -4.37 7.37
C GLN A 7 4.11 -3.13 7.64
N GLY A 8 3.65 -2.19 8.46
CA GLY A 8 4.40 -0.97 8.74
C GLY A 8 3.55 0.17 9.27
N GLU A 9 4.19 1.33 9.43
CA GLU A 9 3.58 2.60 9.82
C GLU A 9 3.70 3.59 8.65
N TYR A 10 2.61 4.25 8.27
CA TYR A 10 2.50 5.13 7.12
C TYR A 10 1.57 6.32 7.45
N ASP A 11 1.76 7.47 6.80
CA ASP A 11 0.90 8.64 7.06
C ASP A 11 -0.51 8.42 6.49
N ASP A 12 -0.61 7.74 5.34
CA ASP A 12 -1.87 7.33 4.73
C ASP A 12 -1.75 6.06 3.86
N GLU A 13 -2.87 5.65 3.27
CA GLU A 13 -2.97 4.49 2.38
C GLU A 13 -2.18 4.69 1.06
N GLU A 14 -2.02 5.94 0.59
CA GLU A 14 -1.32 6.27 -0.64
C GLU A 14 0.19 6.07 -0.49
N ASP A 15 0.75 6.46 0.66
CA ASP A 15 2.16 6.22 0.99
C ASP A 15 2.50 4.73 0.99
N PHE A 16 1.64 3.89 1.56
CA PHE A 16 1.81 2.44 1.49
C PHE A 16 1.75 1.92 0.05
N ALA A 17 0.80 2.42 -0.74
CA ALA A 17 0.66 2.05 -2.14
C ALA A 17 1.90 2.45 -2.97
N TYR A 18 2.52 3.59 -2.67
CA TYR A 18 3.78 4.02 -3.27
C TYR A 18 4.91 3.02 -2.98
N GLU A 19 5.07 2.62 -1.71
CA GLU A 19 6.08 1.63 -1.32
C GLU A 19 5.85 0.27 -1.99
N ILE A 20 4.61 -0.22 -2.02
CA ILE A 20 4.26 -1.47 -2.71
C ILE A 20 4.66 -1.42 -4.19
N ILE A 21 4.39 -0.30 -4.88
CA ILE A 21 4.78 -0.14 -6.28
C ILE A 21 6.30 -0.09 -6.42
N GLU A 22 7.02 0.62 -5.56
CA GLU A 22 8.48 0.70 -5.61
C GLU A 22 9.17 -0.65 -5.32
N GLU A 23 8.66 -1.42 -4.35
CA GLU A 23 9.30 -2.67 -3.91
C GLU A 23 8.87 -3.89 -4.73
N CYS A 24 7.59 -3.97 -5.13
CA CYS A 24 7.03 -5.17 -5.76
C CYS A 24 6.90 -5.05 -7.28
N TYR A 25 6.93 -3.84 -7.86
CA TYR A 25 6.66 -3.63 -9.28
C TYR A 25 7.79 -2.85 -9.99
N ASP A 26 8.32 -3.42 -11.07
CA ASP A 26 9.27 -2.74 -11.94
C ASP A 26 8.53 -1.92 -13.02
N LEU A 27 7.88 -0.84 -12.59
CA LEU A 27 7.22 0.09 -13.50
C LEU A 27 8.22 1.08 -14.11
N PRO A 28 8.12 1.40 -15.42
CA PRO A 28 8.91 2.48 -16.01
C PRO A 28 8.69 3.81 -15.29
N GLU A 29 9.74 4.63 -15.14
CA GLU A 29 9.66 5.94 -14.46
C GLU A 29 8.60 6.87 -15.06
N PHE A 30 8.43 6.81 -16.39
CA PHE A 30 7.35 7.53 -17.06
C PHE A 30 5.98 7.11 -16.52
N THR A 31 5.74 5.81 -16.32
CA THR A 31 4.46 5.30 -15.81
C THR A 31 4.25 5.72 -14.36
N LYS A 32 5.29 5.63 -13.51
CA LYS A 32 5.23 6.06 -12.10
C LYS A 32 4.79 7.52 -11.94
N THR A 33 5.26 8.39 -12.84
CA THR A 33 4.92 9.83 -12.83
C THR A 33 3.42 10.09 -13.05
N TYR A 34 2.69 9.17 -13.67
CA TYR A 34 1.25 9.29 -13.95
C TYR A 34 0.42 8.20 -13.28
N PHE A 35 1.03 7.37 -12.45
CA PHE A 35 0.32 6.29 -11.78
C PHE A 35 -0.59 6.89 -10.71
N ASP A 36 -1.83 6.39 -10.67
CA ASP A 36 -2.85 6.87 -9.74
C ASP A 36 -2.76 6.04 -8.45
N TYR A 37 -1.86 6.44 -7.56
CA TYR A 37 -1.56 5.74 -6.31
C TYR A 37 -2.76 5.72 -5.37
N GLU A 38 -3.55 6.80 -5.29
CA GLU A 38 -4.78 6.88 -4.49
C GLU A 38 -5.79 5.79 -4.91
N LYS A 39 -6.03 5.61 -6.22
CA LYS A 39 -6.94 4.56 -6.69
C LYS A 39 -6.40 3.16 -6.42
N PHE A 40 -5.10 2.96 -6.59
CA PHE A 40 -4.46 1.68 -6.32
C PHE A 40 -4.52 1.32 -4.83
N ALA A 41 -4.22 2.29 -3.95
CA ALA A 41 -4.36 2.18 -2.51
C ALA A 41 -5.77 1.73 -2.13
N ARG A 42 -6.80 2.44 -2.61
CA ARG A 42 -8.19 2.10 -2.33
C ARG A 42 -8.52 0.65 -2.69
N ASP A 43 -8.05 0.17 -3.85
CA ASP A 43 -8.31 -1.20 -4.27
C ASP A 43 -7.55 -2.22 -3.39
N LEU A 44 -6.32 -1.89 -2.93
CA LEU A 44 -5.56 -2.69 -1.95
C LEU A 44 -6.29 -2.82 -0.61
N PHE A 45 -6.73 -1.70 -0.04
CA PHE A 45 -7.37 -1.66 1.27
C PHE A 45 -8.83 -2.12 1.27
N MET A 46 -9.42 -2.34 0.09
CA MET A 46 -10.72 -3.00 -0.05
C MET A 46 -10.64 -4.53 0.09
N CYS A 47 -9.51 -5.14 -0.26
CA CYS A 47 -9.41 -6.61 -0.41
C CYS A 47 -8.32 -7.24 0.46
N ASP A 48 -7.13 -6.65 0.47
CA ASP A 48 -5.90 -7.32 0.91
C ASP A 48 -5.29 -6.72 2.18
N TYR A 49 -5.66 -5.48 2.52
CA TYR A 49 -5.09 -4.74 3.66
C TYR A 49 -6.15 -3.96 4.42
N TRP A 50 -5.83 -3.55 5.65
CA TRP A 50 -6.58 -2.57 6.41
C TRP A 50 -5.63 -1.58 7.10
N PHE A 51 -6.08 -0.34 7.22
CA PHE A 51 -5.33 0.78 7.80
C PHE A 51 -6.01 1.23 9.10
N ASP A 52 -5.27 1.35 10.19
CA ASP A 52 -5.78 1.82 11.48
C ASP A 52 -4.70 2.59 12.24
N ASP A 53 -5.03 3.81 12.64
CA ASP A 53 -4.17 4.70 13.44
C ASP A 53 -2.72 4.84 12.94
N GLY A 54 -2.53 4.90 11.61
CA GLY A 54 -1.19 5.01 11.00
C GLY A 54 -0.52 3.66 10.70
N PHE A 55 -1.14 2.54 11.05
CA PHE A 55 -0.57 1.21 10.88
C PHE A 55 -1.30 0.41 9.81
N VAL A 56 -0.52 -0.29 8.98
CA VAL A 56 -1.03 -1.17 7.92
C VAL A 56 -0.89 -2.62 8.31
N PHE A 57 -1.94 -3.38 8.06
CA PHE A 57 -2.01 -4.81 8.34
C PHE A 57 -2.59 -5.56 7.13
N ARG A 58 -2.14 -6.79 6.92
CA ARG A 58 -2.68 -7.69 5.91
C ARG A 58 -4.04 -8.23 6.34
N ALA A 59 -5.04 -8.14 5.48
CA ALA A 59 -6.33 -8.77 5.69
C ALA A 59 -6.17 -10.29 5.54
N ALA A 60 -6.61 -11.05 6.54
CA ALA A 60 -6.52 -12.52 6.59
C ALA A 60 -7.63 -13.23 5.80
#